data_AF-A0A946E4J1-F1
#
_entry.id   AF-A0A946E4J1-F1
#
_cell.length_a   1.000
_cell.length_b   1.000
_cell.length_c   1.000
_cell.angle_alpha   90.00
_cell.angle_beta   90.00
_cell.angle_gamma   90.00
#
_symmetry.space_group_name_H-M   'P 1'
#
loop_
_entity.id
_entity.type
_entity.pdbx_description
1 polymer ?
#
loop_
_entity_poly.entity_id
_entity_poly.type
_entity_poly.pdbx_seq_one_letter_code
_entity_poly.pdbx_strand_id
1 'polypeptide(L)'
;MKFGLRTILTVLFMAVATVPVLALAAWVQVTALEREMEEVSERHLLIAQNLTLALERYADDAGAVLELFGRMKLHDSISTDIGDLGLELGFVFFCTLDLNGPSSDHIIMDDSRSVALTPAQYDLMWTLAVDDNIHFSGVMPDPDGVPTIYVVQRISDTRLVMGALSTDYIVEQQQGIAFGERGHAAIVDQFGHVIAHPKPDWILASKDISAVSAVQAMMRRETGVTTFYSPAALLDMVSGYSFVPFTGWGVMVPQPLEELEAA
;
A
#
# COMPACT_ATOMS: atom_id res chain seq x y z
N MET A 1 -35.06 8.86 58.84
CA MET A 1 -34.33 7.62 59.20
C MET A 1 -33.10 7.97 60.01
N LYS A 2 -33.00 7.58 61.28
CA LYS A 2 -31.74 7.69 62.04
C LYS A 2 -30.93 6.42 61.76
N PHE A 3 -29.82 6.53 61.03
CA PHE A 3 -28.91 5.41 60.86
C PHE A 3 -28.25 5.08 62.20
N GLY A 4 -28.26 3.81 62.59
CA GLY A 4 -27.56 3.34 63.79
C GLY A 4 -26.05 3.34 63.58
N LEU A 5 -25.27 3.56 64.64
CA LEU A 5 -23.80 3.57 64.59
C LEU A 5 -23.21 2.31 63.91
N ARG A 6 -23.86 1.16 64.12
CA ARG A 6 -23.50 -0.12 63.51
C ARG A 6 -23.58 -0.10 61.99
N THR A 7 -24.63 0.48 61.40
CA THR A 7 -24.77 0.58 59.94
C THR A 7 -23.74 1.52 59.32
N ILE A 8 -23.40 2.61 60.02
CA ILE A 8 -22.37 3.56 59.57
C ILE A 8 -20.99 2.89 59.55
N LEU A 9 -20.63 2.16 60.62
CA LEU A 9 -19.36 1.44 60.68
C LEU A 9 -19.26 0.35 59.61
N THR A 10 -20.33 -0.41 59.37
CA THR A 10 -20.33 -1.45 58.31
C THR A 10 -20.10 -0.85 56.92
N VAL A 11 -20.78 0.25 56.58
CA VAL A 11 -20.59 0.93 55.28
C VAL A 11 -19.17 1.48 55.15
N LEU A 12 -18.62 2.06 56.22
CA LEU A 12 -17.26 2.60 56.23
C LEU A 12 -16.22 1.49 56.01
N PHE A 13 -16.31 0.38 56.73
CA PHE A 13 -15.40 -0.76 56.55
C PHE A 13 -15.53 -1.38 55.14
N MET A 14 -16.75 -1.48 54.62
CA MET A 14 -16.98 -1.96 53.26
C MET A 14 -16.36 -1.02 52.23
N ALA A 15 -16.55 0.30 52.36
CA ALA A 15 -15.92 1.28 51.47
C ALA A 15 -14.39 1.21 51.52
N VAL A 16 -13.79 1.12 52.71
CA VAL A 16 -12.34 1.00 52.89
C VAL A 16 -11.79 -0.28 52.27
N ALA A 17 -12.55 -1.38 52.28
CA ALA A 17 -12.15 -2.63 51.64
C ALA A 17 -12.37 -2.62 50.11
N THR A 18 -13.48 -2.04 49.63
CA THR A 18 -13.88 -2.11 48.22
C THR A 18 -13.14 -1.09 47.35
N VAL A 19 -12.90 0.13 47.84
CA VAL A 19 -12.29 1.20 47.05
C VAL A 19 -10.89 0.81 46.53
N PRO A 20 -9.96 0.27 47.35
CA PRO A 20 -8.64 -0.12 46.86
C PRO A 20 -8.70 -1.25 45.83
N VAL A 21 -9.63 -2.18 45.99
CA VAL A 21 -9.81 -3.30 45.04
C VAL A 21 -10.33 -2.79 43.70
N LEU A 22 -11.31 -1.89 43.70
CA LEU A 22 -11.82 -1.28 42.47
C LEU A 22 -10.77 -0.41 41.78
N ALA A 23 -10.00 0.35 42.54
CA ALA A 23 -8.91 1.17 42.00
C ALA A 23 -7.82 0.29 41.35
N LEU A 24 -7.43 -0.80 42.01
CA LEU A 24 -6.45 -1.75 41.46
C LEU A 24 -7.02 -2.46 40.22
N ALA A 25 -8.29 -2.87 40.25
CA ALA A 25 -8.94 -3.49 39.08
C ALA A 25 -8.97 -2.54 37.88
N ALA A 26 -9.35 -1.27 38.08
CA ALA A 26 -9.34 -0.27 37.02
C ALA A 26 -7.93 0.00 36.48
N TRP A 27 -6.93 0.08 37.36
CA TRP A 27 -5.55 0.27 36.95
C TRP A 27 -5.02 -0.92 36.13
N VAL A 28 -5.28 -2.16 36.58
CA VAL A 28 -4.90 -3.37 35.85
C VAL A 28 -5.56 -3.40 34.47
N GLN A 29 -6.86 -3.09 34.38
CA GLN A 29 -7.58 -3.05 33.10
C GLN A 29 -6.94 -2.06 32.11
N VAL A 30 -6.66 -0.83 32.54
CA VAL A 30 -6.04 0.19 31.69
C VAL A 30 -4.64 -0.23 31.25
N THR A 31 -3.82 -0.74 32.16
CA THR A 31 -2.46 -1.20 31.82
C THR A 31 -2.44 -2.43 30.91
N ALA A 32 -3.48 -3.26 30.95
CA ALA A 32 -3.62 -4.40 30.03
C ALA A 32 -3.92 -3.91 28.61
N LEU A 33 -4.89 -3.01 28.46
CA LEU A 33 -5.26 -2.42 27.17
C LEU A 33 -4.10 -1.63 26.55
N GLU A 34 -3.37 -0.84 27.34
CA GLU A 34 -2.19 -0.10 26.86
C GLU A 34 -1.11 -1.04 26.31
N ARG A 35 -0.87 -2.17 26.99
CA ARG A 35 0.10 -3.18 26.53
C ARG A 35 -0.34 -3.88 25.25
N GLU A 36 -1.61 -4.28 25.17
CA GLU A 36 -2.14 -4.85 23.92
C GLU A 36 -2.01 -3.89 22.76
N MET A 37 -2.30 -2.61 23.00
CA MET A 37 -2.18 -1.58 21.98
C MET A 37 -0.75 -1.38 21.49
N GLU A 38 0.22 -1.41 22.41
CA GLU A 38 1.64 -1.34 22.08
C GLU A 38 2.11 -2.57 21.28
N GLU A 39 1.72 -3.78 21.71
CA GLU A 39 2.07 -5.03 21.01
C GLU A 39 1.50 -5.08 19.59
N VAL A 40 0.23 -4.70 19.45
CA VAL A 40 -0.48 -4.67 18.16
C VAL A 40 0.12 -3.62 17.24
N SER A 41 0.44 -2.44 17.79
CA SER A 41 1.14 -1.35 17.10
C SER A 41 2.49 -1.83 16.54
N GLU A 42 3.33 -2.45 17.37
CA GLU A 42 4.62 -2.99 16.93
C GLU A 42 4.46 -4.05 15.84
N ARG A 43 3.51 -4.99 16.02
CA ARG A 43 3.26 -6.05 15.06
C ARG A 43 2.79 -5.51 13.71
N HIS A 44 1.83 -4.58 13.69
CA HIS A 44 1.34 -4.00 12.44
C HIS A 44 2.41 -3.20 11.72
N LEU A 45 3.20 -2.44 12.47
CA LEU A 45 4.31 -1.68 11.90
C LEU A 45 5.35 -2.59 11.25
N LEU A 46 5.73 -3.69 11.92
CA LEU A 46 6.66 -4.67 11.36
C LEU A 46 6.11 -5.34 10.10
N ILE A 47 4.82 -5.68 10.05
CA ILE A 47 4.19 -6.24 8.84
C ILE A 47 4.21 -5.21 7.70
N ALA A 48 3.81 -3.97 8.00
CA ALA A 48 3.82 -2.89 7.00
C ALA A 48 5.24 -2.69 6.44
N GLN A 49 6.26 -2.62 7.29
CA GLN A 49 7.65 -2.49 6.88
C GLN A 49 8.14 -3.67 6.04
N ASN A 50 7.84 -4.90 6.45
CA ASN A 50 8.26 -6.10 5.68
C ASN A 50 7.62 -6.13 4.29
N LEU A 51 6.34 -5.83 4.19
CA LEU A 51 5.65 -5.74 2.90
C LEU A 51 6.21 -4.60 2.06
N THR A 52 6.50 -3.45 2.67
CA THR A 52 7.14 -2.32 2.00
C THR A 52 8.51 -2.69 1.43
N LEU A 53 9.33 -3.44 2.18
CA LEU A 53 10.64 -3.93 1.73
C LEU A 53 10.52 -4.90 0.54
N ALA A 54 9.51 -5.78 0.56
CA ALA A 54 9.23 -6.68 -0.56
C ALA A 54 8.81 -5.89 -1.82
N LEU A 55 7.97 -4.87 -1.66
CA LEU A 55 7.53 -4.02 -2.76
C LEU A 55 8.64 -3.11 -3.30
N GLU A 56 9.53 -2.60 -2.44
CA GLU A 56 10.72 -1.85 -2.86
C GLU A 56 11.60 -2.73 -3.75
N ARG A 57 11.90 -3.96 -3.29
CA ARG A 57 12.68 -4.91 -4.08
C ARG A 57 12.02 -5.24 -5.42
N TYR A 58 10.70 -5.44 -5.41
CA TYR A 58 9.94 -5.68 -6.63
C TYR A 58 10.03 -4.50 -7.61
N ALA A 59 9.89 -3.27 -7.11
CA ALA A 59 10.01 -2.07 -7.93
C ALA A 59 11.43 -1.89 -8.49
N ASP A 60 12.46 -2.17 -7.70
CA ASP A 60 13.86 -2.18 -8.14
C ASP A 60 14.08 -3.20 -9.27
N ASP A 61 13.60 -4.44 -9.09
CA ASP A 61 13.72 -5.51 -10.09
C ASP A 61 12.95 -5.15 -11.38
N ALA A 62 11.73 -4.62 -11.27
CA ALA A 62 10.94 -4.15 -12.42
C ALA A 62 11.63 -3.00 -13.18
N GLY A 63 12.18 -2.03 -12.46
CA GLY A 63 12.93 -0.92 -13.04
C GLY A 63 14.18 -1.38 -13.78
N ALA A 64 14.95 -2.31 -13.18
CA ALA A 64 16.17 -2.85 -13.77
C ALA A 64 15.90 -3.63 -15.07
N VAL A 65 14.80 -4.36 -15.15
CA VAL A 65 14.42 -5.09 -16.37
C VAL A 65 14.00 -4.13 -17.50
N LEU A 66 13.27 -3.06 -17.18
CA LEU A 66 12.96 -2.03 -18.17
C LEU A 66 14.23 -1.31 -18.65
N GLU A 67 15.15 -0.99 -17.75
CA GLU A 67 16.43 -0.38 -18.11
C GLU A 67 17.24 -1.29 -19.04
N LEU A 68 17.26 -2.60 -18.77
CA LEU A 68 17.91 -3.59 -19.62
C LEU A 68 17.29 -3.62 -21.03
N PHE A 69 15.95 -3.61 -21.11
CA PHE A 69 15.24 -3.51 -22.39
C PHE A 69 15.65 -2.25 -23.16
N GLY A 70 15.73 -1.10 -22.49
CA GLY A 70 16.16 0.15 -23.11
C GLY A 70 17.59 0.10 -23.65
N ARG A 71 18.52 -0.50 -22.90
CA ARG A 71 19.91 -0.69 -23.34
C ARG A 71 20.02 -1.63 -24.53
N MET A 72 19.21 -2.69 -24.59
CA MET A 72 19.21 -3.64 -25.71
C MET A 72 18.59 -3.08 -26.98
N LYS A 73 17.56 -2.24 -26.86
CA LYS A 73 17.00 -1.50 -27.99
C LYS A 73 17.99 -0.52 -28.61
N LEU A 74 18.88 0.09 -27.83
CA LEU A 74 19.97 0.91 -28.38
C LEU A 74 20.95 0.11 -29.26
N HIS A 75 21.06 -1.21 -29.05
CA HIS A 75 22.02 -2.09 -29.73
C HIS A 75 21.34 -3.10 -30.68
N ASP A 76 20.05 -2.91 -31.00
CA ASP A 76 19.25 -3.75 -31.90
C ASP A 76 19.34 -5.26 -31.60
N SER A 77 19.41 -5.59 -30.29
CA SER A 77 19.69 -6.95 -29.81
C SER A 77 18.55 -7.43 -28.89
N ILE A 78 17.33 -7.51 -29.40
CA ILE A 78 16.18 -7.97 -28.60
C ILE A 78 16.21 -9.49 -28.49
N SER A 79 16.26 -10.02 -27.26
CA SER A 79 16.09 -11.46 -27.00
C SER A 79 14.68 -11.76 -26.49
N THR A 80 14.20 -12.97 -26.78
CA THR A 80 12.98 -13.54 -26.19
C THR A 80 13.06 -13.62 -24.67
N ASP A 81 14.27 -13.82 -24.14
CA ASP A 81 14.53 -14.01 -22.69
C ASP A 81 14.11 -12.79 -21.84
N ILE A 82 14.14 -11.58 -22.40
CA ILE A 82 13.63 -10.37 -21.71
C ILE A 82 12.12 -10.35 -21.64
N GLY A 83 11.44 -10.87 -22.67
CA GLY A 83 9.99 -11.00 -22.66
C GLY A 83 9.55 -11.96 -21.56
N ASP A 84 10.24 -13.09 -21.41
CA ASP A 84 9.94 -14.08 -20.36
C ASP A 84 10.16 -13.49 -18.95
N LEU A 85 11.27 -12.77 -18.74
CA LEU A 85 11.54 -12.11 -17.46
C LEU A 85 10.55 -10.98 -17.15
N GLY A 86 10.19 -10.19 -18.17
CA GLY A 86 9.18 -9.15 -18.03
C GLY A 86 7.82 -9.73 -17.66
N LEU A 87 7.41 -10.84 -18.30
CA LEU A 87 6.17 -11.55 -17.98
C LEU A 87 6.18 -12.07 -16.53
N GLU A 88 7.30 -12.64 -16.07
CA GLU A 88 7.45 -13.13 -14.69
C GLU A 88 7.31 -12.00 -13.65
N LEU A 89 7.76 -10.79 -13.98
CA LEU A 89 7.58 -9.60 -13.14
C LEU A 89 6.20 -8.94 -13.28
N GLY A 90 5.35 -9.43 -14.18
CA GLY A 90 4.01 -8.90 -14.41
C GLY A 90 3.94 -7.72 -15.38
N PHE A 91 4.96 -7.54 -16.24
CA PHE A 91 4.85 -6.60 -17.35
C PHE A 91 3.91 -7.15 -18.43
N VAL A 92 3.02 -6.29 -18.91
CA VAL A 92 2.11 -6.55 -20.02
C VAL A 92 2.82 -6.35 -21.35
N PHE A 93 3.56 -5.24 -21.48
CA PHE A 93 4.35 -4.94 -22.65
C PHE A 93 5.50 -3.97 -22.31
N PHE A 94 6.52 -3.97 -23.16
CA PHE A 94 7.50 -2.89 -23.28
C PHE A 94 7.34 -2.17 -24.61
N CYS A 95 7.55 -0.86 -24.64
CA CYS A 95 7.64 -0.11 -25.89
C CYS A 95 8.60 1.07 -25.80
N THR A 96 9.04 1.54 -26.96
CA THR A 96 9.75 2.82 -27.09
C THR A 96 8.78 3.92 -27.53
N LEU A 97 8.91 5.10 -26.91
CA LEU A 97 8.18 6.30 -27.32
C LEU A 97 9.17 7.29 -27.93
N ASP A 98 8.86 7.81 -29.11
CA ASP A 98 9.59 8.90 -29.76
C ASP A 98 8.71 10.16 -29.77
N LEU A 99 9.28 11.35 -29.98
CA LEU A 99 8.51 12.62 -29.98
C LEU A 99 7.29 12.65 -30.92
N ASN A 100 7.31 11.83 -31.98
CA ASN A 100 6.25 11.77 -32.99
C ASN A 100 5.13 10.78 -32.65
N GLY A 101 5.19 10.11 -31.50
CA GLY A 101 4.22 9.12 -31.05
C GLY A 101 4.86 7.79 -30.66
N PRO A 102 4.03 6.77 -30.35
CA PRO A 102 4.52 5.43 -30.04
C PRO A 102 5.31 4.89 -31.25
N SER A 103 6.54 4.45 -31.01
CA SER A 103 7.29 3.75 -32.05
C SER A 103 6.68 2.36 -32.27
N SER A 104 6.84 1.79 -33.47
CA SER A 104 6.35 0.44 -33.79
C SER A 104 7.07 -0.68 -33.02
N ASP A 105 8.07 -0.31 -32.22
CA ASP A 105 8.92 -1.22 -31.47
C ASP A 105 8.32 -1.51 -30.09
N HIS A 106 7.61 -2.63 -30.01
CA HIS A 106 7.05 -3.16 -28.77
C HIS A 106 7.38 -4.64 -28.58
N ILE A 107 7.48 -5.06 -27.32
CA ILE A 107 7.45 -6.47 -26.91
C ILE A 107 6.15 -6.63 -26.14
N ILE A 108 5.25 -7.47 -26.65
CA ILE A 108 4.02 -7.84 -25.95
C ILE A 108 4.29 -9.15 -25.23
N MET A 109 4.03 -9.15 -23.93
CA MET A 109 4.21 -10.30 -23.05
C MET A 109 2.86 -10.91 -22.66
N ASP A 110 1.85 -10.05 -22.51
CA ASP A 110 0.46 -10.44 -22.34
C ASP A 110 -0.40 -9.90 -23.49
N ASP A 111 -0.65 -10.77 -24.46
CA ASP A 111 -1.43 -10.53 -25.67
C ASP A 111 -2.95 -10.51 -25.45
N SER A 112 -3.41 -10.72 -24.22
CA SER A 112 -4.81 -10.50 -23.85
C SER A 112 -5.15 -9.03 -23.56
N ARG A 113 -4.12 -8.18 -23.43
CA ARG A 113 -4.23 -6.78 -22.98
C ARG A 113 -3.86 -5.80 -24.10
N SER A 114 -4.49 -4.64 -24.10
CA SER A 114 -4.26 -3.60 -25.10
C SER A 114 -2.99 -2.79 -24.84
N VAL A 115 -2.25 -2.53 -25.91
CA VAL A 115 -0.94 -1.83 -25.89
C VAL A 115 -1.07 -0.34 -26.24
N ALA A 116 -2.29 0.14 -26.50
CA ALA A 116 -2.51 1.51 -26.93
C ALA A 116 -2.45 2.50 -25.75
N LEU A 117 -1.77 3.63 -25.92
CA LEU A 117 -1.84 4.74 -24.98
C LEU A 117 -2.84 5.77 -25.45
N THR A 118 -3.63 6.30 -24.52
CA THR A 118 -4.40 7.52 -24.77
C THR A 118 -3.45 8.72 -24.91
N PRO A 119 -3.86 9.81 -25.60
CA PRO A 119 -3.03 11.02 -25.70
C PRO A 119 -2.60 11.57 -24.34
N ALA A 120 -3.49 11.53 -23.34
CA ALA A 120 -3.19 11.98 -21.99
C ALA A 120 -2.13 11.09 -21.29
N GLN A 121 -2.20 9.77 -21.46
CA GLN A 121 -1.19 8.86 -20.92
C GLN A 121 0.16 9.05 -21.60
N TYR A 122 0.17 9.28 -22.91
CA TYR A 122 1.40 9.60 -23.64
C TYR A 122 2.07 10.88 -23.11
N ASP A 123 1.31 11.96 -22.95
CA ASP A 123 1.82 13.22 -22.39
C ASP A 123 2.32 13.05 -20.95
N LEU A 124 1.64 12.20 -20.17
CA LEU A 124 2.06 11.85 -18.82
C LEU A 124 3.42 11.14 -18.81
N MET A 125 3.67 10.19 -19.72
CA MET A 125 4.97 9.48 -19.77
C MET A 125 6.13 10.45 -19.99
N TRP A 126 5.95 11.44 -20.87
CA TRP A 126 6.94 12.48 -21.11
C TRP A 126 7.14 13.44 -19.93
N THR A 127 6.07 13.73 -19.19
CA THR A 127 6.14 14.58 -17.99
C THR A 127 6.79 13.84 -16.82
N LEU A 128 6.57 12.52 -16.74
CA LEU A 128 7.07 11.66 -15.68
C LEU A 128 8.57 11.36 -15.82
N ALA A 129 9.04 11.15 -17.05
CA ALA A 129 10.45 10.86 -17.36
C ALA A 129 11.32 12.13 -17.31
N VAL A 130 11.44 12.73 -16.12
CA VAL A 130 12.13 14.02 -15.90
C VAL A 130 13.66 13.92 -16.10
N ASP A 131 14.22 12.75 -15.86
CA ASP A 131 15.65 12.44 -15.98
C ASP A 131 15.85 11.02 -16.53
N ASP A 132 17.10 10.54 -16.53
CA ASP A 132 17.49 9.21 -16.99
C ASP A 132 17.26 8.09 -15.97
N ASN A 133 16.69 8.39 -14.80
CA ASN A 133 16.29 7.38 -13.83
C ASN A 133 14.93 6.76 -14.21
N ILE A 134 14.63 5.64 -13.56
CA ILE A 134 13.32 4.99 -13.63
C ILE A 134 12.31 5.78 -12.81
N HIS A 135 11.13 6.00 -13.39
CA HIS A 135 9.98 6.62 -12.73
C HIS A 135 8.73 5.74 -12.86
N PHE A 136 7.89 5.75 -11.82
CA PHE A 136 6.63 5.02 -11.77
C PHE A 136 5.46 6.01 -11.79
N SER A 137 4.44 5.71 -12.60
CA SER A 137 3.19 6.45 -12.56
C SER A 137 2.38 6.12 -11.30
N GLY A 138 1.35 6.93 -11.02
CA GLY A 138 0.26 6.45 -10.17
C GLY A 138 -0.48 5.30 -10.85
N VAL A 139 -1.33 4.59 -10.11
CA VAL A 139 -2.18 3.56 -10.71
C VAL A 139 -3.27 4.22 -11.54
N MET A 140 -3.50 3.71 -12.74
CA MET A 140 -4.53 4.22 -13.64
C MET A 140 -5.10 3.11 -14.51
N PRO A 141 -6.34 3.25 -15.02
CA PRO A 141 -6.89 2.29 -15.96
C PRO A 141 -6.10 2.36 -17.27
N ASP A 142 -5.80 1.18 -17.81
CA ASP A 142 -5.35 1.04 -19.18
C ASP A 142 -6.54 1.06 -20.17
N PRO A 143 -6.35 0.83 -21.48
CA PRO A 143 -7.46 0.86 -22.44
C PRO A 143 -8.57 -0.16 -22.18
N ASP A 144 -8.25 -1.27 -21.51
CA ASP A 144 -9.23 -2.30 -21.14
C ASP A 144 -9.91 -2.00 -19.80
N GLY A 145 -9.53 -0.89 -19.15
CA GLY A 145 -10.08 -0.45 -17.87
C GLY A 145 -9.45 -1.15 -16.66
N VAL A 146 -8.32 -1.82 -16.84
CA VAL A 146 -7.66 -2.58 -15.77
C VAL A 146 -6.59 -1.71 -15.10
N PRO A 147 -6.54 -1.65 -13.75
CA PRO A 147 -5.53 -0.90 -13.01
C PRO A 147 -4.11 -1.33 -13.36
N THR A 148 -3.34 -0.38 -13.89
CA THR A 148 -1.98 -0.58 -14.42
C THR A 148 -1.08 0.53 -13.90
N ILE A 149 0.20 0.20 -13.68
CA ILE A 149 1.25 1.17 -13.33
C ILE A 149 2.21 1.22 -14.52
N TYR A 150 2.52 2.42 -15.01
CA TYR A 150 3.50 2.59 -16.06
C TYR A 150 4.87 2.91 -15.46
N VAL A 151 5.88 2.18 -15.92
CA VAL A 151 7.28 2.39 -15.59
C VAL A 151 7.92 3.06 -16.79
N VAL A 152 8.65 4.15 -16.60
CA VAL A 152 9.23 4.93 -17.70
C VAL A 152 10.66 5.33 -17.39
N GLN A 153 11.50 5.35 -18.43
CA GLN A 153 12.87 5.86 -18.39
C GLN A 153 13.14 6.74 -19.59
N ARG A 154 13.83 7.86 -19.38
CA ARG A 154 14.38 8.63 -20.49
C ARG A 154 15.68 8.03 -20.97
N ILE A 155 15.76 7.73 -22.27
CA ILE A 155 17.00 7.26 -22.90
C ILE A 155 17.72 8.41 -23.61
N SER A 156 16.97 9.34 -24.19
CA SER A 156 17.52 10.53 -24.83
C SER A 156 16.51 11.67 -24.82
N ASP A 157 16.90 12.83 -25.36
CA ASP A 157 15.99 13.97 -25.47
C ASP A 157 14.74 13.68 -26.27
N THR A 158 14.81 12.72 -27.20
CA THR A 158 13.75 12.41 -28.15
C THR A 158 13.18 11.01 -27.99
N ARG A 159 13.62 10.24 -26.98
CA ARG A 159 13.23 8.84 -26.80
C ARG A 159 13.09 8.43 -25.35
N LEU A 160 11.99 7.75 -25.05
CA LEU A 160 11.73 7.05 -23.79
C LEU A 160 11.59 5.55 -24.03
N VAL A 161 11.87 4.76 -23.00
CA VAL A 161 11.31 3.42 -22.88
C VAL A 161 10.27 3.41 -21.78
N MET A 162 9.28 2.55 -21.97
CA MET A 162 8.29 2.31 -20.95
C MET A 162 7.85 0.86 -20.93
N GLY A 163 7.32 0.47 -19.77
CA GLY A 163 6.61 -0.78 -19.58
C GLY A 163 5.27 -0.55 -18.88
N ALA A 164 4.27 -1.31 -19.26
CA ALA A 164 3.01 -1.39 -18.52
C ALA A 164 3.10 -2.55 -17.52
N LEU A 165 3.02 -2.25 -16.23
CA LEU A 165 3.13 -3.20 -15.13
C LEU A 165 1.73 -3.48 -14.57
N SER A 166 1.35 -4.76 -14.51
CA SER A 166 0.12 -5.19 -13.85
C SER A 166 0.19 -4.93 -12.34
N THR A 167 -0.97 -4.72 -11.73
CA THR A 167 -1.09 -4.63 -10.26
C THR A 167 -1.26 -5.99 -9.58
N ASP A 168 -1.37 -7.08 -10.35
CA ASP A 168 -1.69 -8.42 -9.84
C ASP A 168 -0.69 -8.94 -8.80
N TYR A 169 0.61 -8.77 -9.04
CA TYR A 169 1.63 -9.18 -8.07
C TYR A 169 1.46 -8.42 -6.73
N ILE A 170 1.21 -7.11 -6.78
CA ILE A 170 1.00 -6.28 -5.59
C ILE A 170 -0.27 -6.72 -4.85
N VAL A 171 -1.32 -7.06 -5.60
CA VAL A 171 -2.56 -7.63 -5.05
C VAL A 171 -2.31 -9.01 -4.40
N GLU A 172 -1.51 -9.87 -5.02
CA GLU A 172 -1.13 -11.17 -4.45
C GLU A 172 -0.33 -11.01 -3.16
N GLN A 173 0.65 -10.10 -3.13
CA GLN A 173 1.41 -9.81 -1.90
C GLN A 173 0.49 -9.32 -0.78
N GLN A 174 -0.50 -8.47 -1.10
CA GLN A 174 -1.52 -8.04 -0.13
C GLN A 174 -2.35 -9.22 0.38
N GLN A 175 -2.80 -10.11 -0.50
CA GLN A 175 -3.63 -11.27 -0.15
C GLN A 175 -2.88 -12.30 0.70
N GLY A 176 -1.56 -12.40 0.53
CA GLY A 176 -0.69 -13.22 1.38
C GLY A 176 -0.65 -12.75 2.84
N ILE A 177 -1.09 -11.52 3.13
CA ILE A 177 -1.20 -10.99 4.48
C ILE A 177 -2.57 -11.30 5.07
N ALA A 178 -2.62 -12.34 5.91
CA ALA A 178 -3.74 -12.61 6.81
C ALA A 178 -3.24 -12.52 8.27
N PHE A 179 -3.82 -11.64 9.08
CA PHE A 179 -3.52 -11.55 10.50
C PHE A 179 -4.78 -11.27 11.33
N GLY A 180 -4.88 -11.91 12.50
CA GLY A 180 -6.13 -11.89 13.29
C GLY A 180 -7.29 -12.54 12.54
N GLU A 181 -8.53 -12.24 12.95
CA GLU A 181 -9.74 -12.68 12.21
C GLU A 181 -10.12 -11.72 11.07
N ARG A 182 -9.79 -10.42 11.18
CA ARG A 182 -10.23 -9.38 10.23
C ARG A 182 -9.11 -8.43 9.76
N GLY A 183 -7.89 -8.65 10.21
CA GLY A 183 -6.74 -7.86 9.81
C GLY A 183 -6.36 -8.12 8.35
N HIS A 184 -6.15 -7.04 7.61
CA HIS A 184 -5.76 -7.08 6.20
C HIS A 184 -4.75 -5.97 5.90
N ALA A 185 -4.09 -6.05 4.75
CA ALA A 185 -3.29 -4.95 4.24
C ALA A 185 -4.07 -4.17 3.17
N ALA A 186 -3.80 -2.88 3.06
CA ALA A 186 -4.19 -2.04 1.93
C ALA A 186 -2.94 -1.34 1.40
N ILE A 187 -2.82 -1.30 0.07
CA ILE A 187 -1.69 -0.71 -0.65
C ILE A 187 -2.22 0.39 -1.55
N VAL A 188 -1.57 1.55 -1.51
CA VAL A 188 -1.93 2.74 -2.30
C VAL A 188 -0.74 3.24 -3.11
N ASP A 189 -1.00 3.96 -4.19
CA ASP A 189 0.01 4.71 -4.91
C ASP A 189 0.43 5.98 -4.14
N GLN A 190 1.41 6.71 -4.68
CA GLN A 190 1.96 7.93 -4.10
C GLN A 190 0.95 9.09 -3.99
N PHE A 191 -0.23 8.96 -4.60
CA PHE A 191 -1.31 9.93 -4.58
C PHE A 191 -2.48 9.51 -3.66
N GLY A 192 -2.42 8.30 -3.09
CA GLY A 192 -3.46 7.75 -2.22
C GLY A 192 -4.55 6.97 -2.95
N HIS A 193 -4.34 6.59 -4.22
CA HIS A 193 -5.23 5.70 -4.95
C HIS A 193 -4.94 4.23 -4.63
N VAL A 194 -5.98 3.43 -4.43
CA VAL A 194 -5.85 2.01 -4.11
C VAL A 194 -5.20 1.23 -5.25
N ILE A 195 -4.11 0.52 -4.93
CA ILE A 195 -3.48 -0.51 -5.77
C ILE A 195 -3.99 -1.89 -5.35
N ALA A 196 -4.00 -2.18 -4.04
CA ALA A 196 -4.47 -3.46 -3.50
C ALA A 196 -5.32 -3.25 -2.25
N HIS A 197 -6.45 -3.96 -2.17
CA HIS A 197 -7.38 -3.91 -1.04
C HIS A 197 -8.26 -5.17 -1.04
N PRO A 198 -8.75 -5.66 0.12
CA PRO A 198 -9.71 -6.77 0.16
C PRO A 198 -11.05 -6.56 -0.57
N LYS A 199 -11.29 -5.36 -1.13
CA LYS A 199 -12.52 -5.01 -1.84
C LYS A 199 -12.17 -4.87 -3.32
N PRO A 200 -12.51 -5.86 -4.17
CA PRO A 200 -12.16 -5.84 -5.59
C PRO A 200 -12.62 -4.57 -6.31
N ASP A 201 -13.81 -4.07 -5.99
CA ASP A 201 -14.34 -2.82 -6.58
C ASP A 201 -13.47 -1.59 -6.29
N TRP A 202 -12.73 -1.59 -5.18
CA TRP A 202 -11.83 -0.47 -4.83
C TRP A 202 -10.53 -0.55 -5.61
N ILE A 203 -10.05 -1.76 -5.90
CA ILE A 203 -8.92 -2.00 -6.79
C ILE A 203 -9.29 -1.56 -8.21
N LEU A 204 -10.40 -2.09 -8.74
CA LEU A 204 -10.86 -1.81 -10.10
C LEU A 204 -11.09 -0.32 -10.35
N ALA A 205 -11.64 0.39 -9.36
CA ALA A 205 -11.88 1.83 -9.45
C ALA A 205 -10.65 2.68 -9.09
N SER A 206 -9.51 2.08 -8.72
CA SER A 206 -8.33 2.76 -8.17
C SER A 206 -8.73 3.81 -7.14
N LYS A 207 -9.58 3.41 -6.19
CA LYS A 207 -10.33 4.34 -5.35
C LYS A 207 -9.39 5.28 -4.59
N ASP A 208 -9.66 6.59 -4.65
CA ASP A 208 -8.97 7.58 -3.83
C ASP A 208 -9.36 7.42 -2.35
N ILE A 209 -8.35 7.16 -1.51
CA ILE A 209 -8.46 7.13 -0.05
C ILE A 209 -7.44 8.06 0.62
N SER A 210 -6.95 9.08 -0.10
CA SER A 210 -6.03 10.11 0.39
C SER A 210 -6.54 10.91 1.60
N ALA A 211 -7.84 10.83 1.90
CA ALA A 211 -8.42 11.41 3.10
C ALA A 211 -8.13 10.61 4.39
N VAL A 212 -7.69 9.35 4.28
CA VAL A 212 -7.36 8.51 5.45
C VAL A 212 -6.05 8.99 6.07
N SER A 213 -6.02 9.21 7.39
CA SER A 213 -4.86 9.79 8.08
C SER A 213 -3.56 8.99 7.90
N ALA A 214 -3.65 7.64 7.93
CA ALA A 214 -2.51 6.76 7.64
C ALA A 214 -1.99 6.98 6.20
N VAL A 215 -2.89 7.14 5.22
CA VAL A 215 -2.52 7.42 3.82
C VAL A 215 -1.86 8.78 3.69
N GLN A 216 -2.39 9.81 4.36
CA GLN A 216 -1.76 11.13 4.37
C GLN A 216 -0.35 11.09 4.97
N ALA A 217 -0.12 10.29 6.02
CA ALA A 217 1.19 10.12 6.61
C ALA A 217 2.16 9.43 5.63
N MET A 218 1.73 8.36 4.96
CA MET A 218 2.53 7.70 3.92
C MET A 218 2.86 8.64 2.76
N MET A 219 1.91 9.48 2.32
CA MET A 219 2.14 10.50 1.28
C MET A 219 3.15 11.58 1.74
N ARG A 220 3.27 11.83 3.04
CA ARG A 220 4.33 12.67 3.63
C ARG A 220 5.64 11.94 3.86
N ARG A 221 5.75 10.67 3.44
CA ARG A 221 6.92 9.80 3.64
C ARG A 221 7.20 9.53 5.12
N GLU A 222 6.13 9.32 5.88
CA GLU A 222 6.18 8.92 7.28
C GLU A 222 5.89 7.42 7.43
N THR A 223 6.46 6.82 8.47
CA THR A 223 6.25 5.44 8.88
C THR A 223 5.89 5.45 10.37
N GLY A 224 4.89 4.67 10.77
CA GLY A 224 4.46 4.65 12.16
C GLY A 224 3.12 3.97 12.37
N VAL A 225 2.45 4.32 13.46
CA VAL A 225 1.13 3.79 13.81
C VAL A 225 0.17 4.94 14.07
N THR A 226 -1.05 4.81 13.60
CA THR A 226 -2.12 5.78 13.85
C THR A 226 -3.45 5.08 14.01
N THR A 227 -4.40 5.76 14.64
CA THR A 227 -5.81 5.40 14.56
C THR A 227 -6.52 6.22 13.48
N PHE A 228 -7.60 5.66 12.92
CA PHE A 228 -8.43 6.32 11.93
C PHE A 228 -9.80 5.65 11.82
N TYR A 229 -10.79 6.39 11.33
CA TYR A 229 -12.09 5.82 10.97
C TYR A 229 -12.03 5.22 9.57
N SER A 230 -12.27 3.93 9.44
CA SER A 230 -12.21 3.24 8.15
C SER A 230 -13.48 3.47 7.33
N PRO A 231 -13.40 4.07 6.12
CA PRO A 231 -14.56 4.21 5.23
C PRO A 231 -15.00 2.87 4.62
N ALA A 232 -14.18 1.81 4.72
CA ALA A 232 -14.50 0.49 4.20
C ALA A 232 -15.35 -0.33 5.18
N ALA A 233 -14.90 -0.40 6.44
CA ALA A 233 -15.52 -1.17 7.52
C ALA A 233 -16.51 -0.37 8.38
N LEU A 234 -16.48 0.98 8.31
CA LEU A 234 -17.29 1.88 9.14
C LEU A 234 -17.01 1.75 10.65
N LEU A 235 -15.75 1.47 11.01
CA LEU A 235 -15.27 1.26 12.37
C LEU A 235 -13.97 2.04 12.60
N ASP A 236 -13.67 2.36 13.86
CA ASP A 236 -12.36 2.89 14.24
C ASP A 236 -11.32 1.76 14.22
N MET A 237 -10.20 2.07 13.57
CA MET A 237 -9.11 1.14 13.33
C MET A 237 -7.82 1.68 13.94
N VAL A 238 -6.94 0.79 14.39
CA VAL A 238 -5.50 1.06 14.53
C VAL A 238 -4.78 0.50 13.31
N SER A 239 -3.78 1.21 12.81
CA SER A 239 -2.96 0.70 11.71
C SER A 239 -1.51 1.11 11.81
N GLY A 240 -0.64 0.12 11.66
CA GLY A 240 0.75 0.34 11.28
C GLY A 240 0.85 0.63 9.80
N TYR A 241 1.66 1.62 9.44
CA TYR A 241 1.84 2.07 8.07
C TYR A 241 3.30 2.37 7.76
N SER A 242 3.67 2.21 6.49
CA SER A 242 4.99 2.53 5.96
C SER A 242 4.89 2.82 4.46
N PHE A 243 5.97 3.30 3.84
CA PHE A 243 5.99 3.66 2.42
C PHE A 243 7.26 3.17 1.73
N VAL A 244 7.13 2.84 0.45
CA VAL A 244 8.19 2.39 -0.46
C VAL A 244 8.96 3.64 -0.91
N PRO A 245 10.23 3.85 -0.50
CA PRO A 245 10.95 5.09 -0.80
C PRO A 245 11.10 5.39 -2.29
N PHE A 246 11.29 4.36 -3.12
CA PHE A 246 11.52 4.52 -4.54
C PHE A 246 10.25 4.94 -5.30
N THR A 247 9.14 4.25 -5.10
CA THR A 247 7.89 4.49 -5.84
C THR A 247 6.92 5.44 -5.13
N GLY A 248 7.07 5.58 -3.81
CA GLY A 248 6.11 6.28 -2.95
C GLY A 248 4.85 5.48 -2.63
N TRP A 249 4.78 4.19 -3.00
CA TRP A 249 3.64 3.35 -2.64
C TRP A 249 3.49 3.25 -1.12
N GLY A 250 2.27 3.38 -0.62
CA GLY A 250 1.96 3.27 0.80
C GLY A 250 1.40 1.90 1.14
N VAL A 251 1.84 1.33 2.27
CA VAL A 251 1.30 0.10 2.86
C VAL A 251 0.74 0.41 4.23
N MET A 252 -0.52 0.06 4.46
CA MET A 252 -1.15 0.13 5.78
C MET A 252 -1.80 -1.19 6.17
N VAL A 253 -1.72 -1.52 7.45
CA VAL A 253 -2.14 -2.79 8.03
C VAL A 253 -3.15 -2.50 9.15
N PRO A 254 -4.45 -2.33 8.84
CA PRO A 254 -5.48 -1.98 9.83
C PRO A 254 -6.11 -3.17 10.57
N GLN A 255 -6.47 -2.94 11.83
CA GLN A 255 -7.34 -3.82 12.64
C GLN A 255 -8.37 -2.97 13.42
N PRO A 256 -9.61 -3.47 13.62
CA PRO A 256 -10.60 -2.80 14.47
C PRO A 256 -10.13 -2.64 15.91
N LEU A 257 -10.29 -1.45 16.49
CA LEU A 257 -9.98 -1.21 17.91
C LEU A 257 -10.81 -2.08 18.85
N GLU A 258 -12.06 -2.38 18.48
CA GLU A 258 -12.96 -3.23 19.26
C GLU A 258 -12.42 -4.66 19.48
N GLU A 259 -11.53 -5.15 18.61
CA GLU A 259 -10.91 -6.47 18.80
C GLU A 259 -9.88 -6.47 19.94
N LEU A 260 -9.29 -5.31 20.23
CA LEU A 260 -8.30 -5.13 21.31
C LEU A 260 -8.97 -4.86 22.65
N GLU A 261 -10.20 -4.33 22.63
CA GLU A 261 -10.98 -4.11 23.85
C GLU A 261 -11.64 -5.40 24.36
N ALA A 262 -11.75 -6.42 23.50
CA ALA A 262 -12.42 -7.68 23.79
C ALA A 262 -11.49 -8.83 24.24
N ALA A 263 -10.17 -8.65 24.13
CA ALA A 263 -9.14 -9.60 24.54
C ALA A 263 -8.81 -9.48 26.05
#